data_AF-A0AAU7KBM2-F1
#
_entry.id   AF-A0AAU7KBM2-F1
#
_cell.length_a   1.000
_cell.length_b   1.000
_cell.length_c   1.000
_cell.angle_alpha   90.00
_cell.angle_beta   90.00
_cell.angle_gamma   90.00
#
_symmetry.space_group_name_H-M   'P 1'
#
loop_
_entity.id
_entity.type
_entity.pdbx_description
1 polymer ?
#
loop_
_entity_poly.entity_id
_entity_poly.type
_entity_poly.pdbx_seq_one_letter_code
_entity_poly.pdbx_strand_id
1 'polypeptide(L)'
;MIKNNKFLSFILVIPFILSCQIKKDQHLAADSFLPMQIGNLWYMNAQSYTEIQDTVRINKKLFYKFYSLVGGDASSTVYLRIDEHHKLIEGYPDSPLKTYTRADFSAKKGDKFFTTGEKDENDNEVTVVQKSDREITFSFDPVYHPNLKGHPTLVKYIRGKGWADQYQKIKIDGVVYQESQDKN
;
A
#
# COMPACT_ATOMS: atom_id res chain seq x y z
N MET A 1 56.26 -59.03 -3.63
CA MET A 1 57.09 -57.80 -3.48
C MET A 1 56.45 -56.72 -4.35
N ILE A 2 55.86 -55.72 -3.71
CA ILE A 2 55.11 -54.62 -4.35
C ILE A 2 56.12 -53.56 -4.83
N LYS A 3 55.93 -53.00 -6.03
CA LYS A 3 56.56 -51.74 -6.41
C LYS A 3 55.57 -50.86 -7.17
N ASN A 4 55.15 -49.79 -6.47
CA ASN A 4 54.35 -48.68 -6.95
C ASN A 4 54.89 -48.05 -8.23
N ASN A 5 54.01 -47.48 -9.05
CA ASN A 5 54.29 -46.18 -9.64
C ASN A 5 53.03 -45.33 -9.85
N LYS A 6 53.23 -44.03 -9.59
CA LYS A 6 52.30 -42.91 -9.51
C LYS A 6 51.76 -42.49 -10.89
N PHE A 7 50.60 -41.81 -10.89
CA PHE A 7 50.08 -40.78 -11.82
C PHE A 7 48.55 -40.97 -11.91
N LEU A 8 47.64 -39.99 -11.92
CA LEU A 8 47.69 -38.53 -11.86
C LEU A 8 46.25 -38.10 -11.51
N SER A 9 46.10 -37.08 -10.67
CA SER A 9 44.82 -36.48 -10.28
C SER A 9 43.96 -36.03 -11.46
N PHE A 10 42.65 -36.22 -11.35
CA PHE A 10 41.65 -35.27 -11.84
C PHE A 10 40.47 -35.25 -10.86
N ILE A 11 40.56 -34.38 -9.85
CA ILE A 11 39.43 -34.05 -8.97
C ILE A 11 38.60 -33.02 -9.74
N LEU A 12 37.45 -33.45 -10.26
CA LEU A 12 36.46 -32.58 -10.85
C LEU A 12 35.72 -31.87 -9.69
N VAL A 13 36.17 -30.68 -9.33
CA VAL A 13 35.48 -29.82 -8.37
C VAL A 13 34.24 -29.28 -9.07
N ILE A 14 33.08 -29.88 -8.81
CA ILE A 14 31.77 -29.35 -9.18
C ILE A 14 31.53 -28.11 -8.30
N PRO A 15 31.44 -26.89 -8.85
CA PRO A 15 30.91 -25.79 -8.09
C PRO A 15 29.39 -26.02 -8.02
N PHE A 16 28.92 -26.61 -6.92
CA PHE A 16 27.52 -26.45 -6.56
C PHE A 16 27.35 -24.97 -6.24
N ILE A 17 26.85 -24.25 -7.24
CA ILE A 17 26.37 -22.89 -7.13
C ILE A 17 25.27 -22.95 -6.07
N LEU A 18 25.62 -22.64 -4.82
CA LEU A 18 24.69 -22.26 -3.78
C LEU A 18 24.03 -20.97 -4.27
N SER A 19 23.04 -21.12 -5.16
CA SER A 19 22.02 -20.12 -5.37
C SER A 19 21.26 -20.04 -4.06
N CYS A 20 21.81 -19.24 -3.14
CA CYS A 20 21.05 -18.67 -2.06
C CYS A 20 20.05 -17.72 -2.75
N GLN A 21 18.95 -18.29 -3.23
CA GLN A 21 17.76 -17.50 -3.45
C GLN A 21 17.39 -17.00 -2.06
N ILE A 22 17.85 -15.80 -1.76
CA ILE A 22 17.21 -14.97 -0.73
C ILE A 22 15.76 -14.99 -1.18
N LYS A 23 14.95 -15.79 -0.48
CA LYS A 23 13.51 -15.68 -0.53
C LYS A 23 13.30 -14.22 -0.13
N LYS A 24 13.09 -13.34 -1.12
CA LYS A 24 12.42 -12.08 -0.84
C LYS A 24 11.21 -12.53 -0.07
N ASP A 25 11.10 -12.12 1.19
CA ASP A 25 9.87 -12.28 1.92
C ASP A 25 8.79 -11.72 1.01
N GLN A 26 8.07 -12.62 0.32
CA GLN A 26 6.76 -12.36 -0.20
C GLN A 26 5.94 -12.22 1.07
N HIS A 27 6.05 -11.07 1.74
CA HIS A 27 4.93 -10.54 2.47
C HIS A 27 3.83 -10.50 1.43
N LEU A 28 2.98 -11.52 1.46
CA LEU A 28 1.85 -11.64 0.57
C LEU A 28 1.16 -10.29 0.69
N ALA A 29 1.01 -9.60 -0.44
CA ALA A 29 0.32 -8.31 -0.49
C ALA A 29 -0.98 -8.33 0.36
N ALA A 30 -1.61 -9.50 0.48
CA ALA A 30 -2.72 -9.84 1.37
C ALA A 30 -2.61 -9.41 2.85
N ASP A 31 -1.43 -9.24 3.43
CA ASP A 31 -1.29 -8.98 4.88
C ASP A 31 -1.52 -7.51 5.28
N SER A 32 -1.42 -6.58 4.32
CA SER A 32 -1.63 -5.15 4.53
C SER A 32 -3.08 -4.73 4.27
N PHE A 33 -3.57 -3.72 4.99
CA PHE A 33 -4.85 -3.06 4.66
C PHE A 33 -4.81 -2.28 3.35
N LEU A 34 -3.62 -1.90 2.88
CA LEU A 34 -3.41 -1.30 1.57
C LEU A 34 -2.11 -1.86 0.99
N PRO A 35 -2.17 -2.91 0.15
CA PRO A 35 -0.98 -3.55 -0.38
C PRO A 35 -0.26 -2.67 -1.40
N MET A 36 1.05 -2.52 -1.23
CA MET A 36 1.88 -1.56 -1.97
C MET A 36 2.77 -2.26 -2.99
N GLN A 37 2.31 -2.34 -4.24
CA GLN A 37 3.07 -2.95 -5.34
C GLN A 37 2.69 -2.31 -6.67
N ILE A 38 3.70 -2.04 -7.51
CA ILE A 38 3.49 -1.54 -8.87
C ILE A 38 2.58 -2.51 -9.63
N GLY A 39 1.59 -1.95 -10.31
CA GLY A 39 0.56 -2.67 -11.05
C GLY A 39 -0.68 -3.00 -10.22
N ASN A 40 -0.70 -2.81 -8.89
CA ASN A 40 -1.95 -2.94 -8.12
C ASN A 40 -2.98 -1.94 -8.66
N LEU A 41 -4.21 -2.40 -8.87
CA LEU A 41 -5.25 -1.67 -9.59
C LEU A 41 -6.60 -1.80 -8.88
N TRP A 42 -7.29 -0.68 -8.75
CA TRP A 42 -8.68 -0.57 -8.32
C TRP A 42 -9.47 0.07 -9.46
N TYR A 43 -10.26 -0.73 -10.16
CA TYR A 43 -10.87 -0.36 -11.43
C TYR A 43 -12.39 -0.32 -11.32
N MET A 44 -12.96 0.85 -11.56
CA MET A 44 -14.41 1.02 -11.73
C MET A 44 -14.79 0.85 -13.20
N ASN A 45 -14.11 1.55 -14.10
CA ASN A 45 -14.27 1.48 -15.56
C ASN A 45 -13.08 2.19 -16.25
N ALA A 46 -13.11 2.31 -17.58
CA ALA A 46 -12.01 2.91 -18.34
C ALA A 46 -11.82 4.41 -18.04
N GLN A 47 -12.85 5.07 -17.52
CA GLN A 47 -12.84 6.48 -17.15
C GLN A 47 -12.56 6.70 -15.66
N SER A 48 -12.60 5.64 -14.84
CA SER A 48 -12.45 5.73 -13.40
C SER A 48 -11.66 4.55 -12.85
N TYR A 49 -10.39 4.78 -12.48
CA TYR A 49 -9.54 3.75 -11.87
C TYR A 49 -8.38 4.39 -11.08
N THR A 50 -7.82 3.62 -10.15
CA THR A 50 -6.57 3.94 -9.44
C THR A 50 -5.56 2.83 -9.67
N GLU A 51 -4.34 3.16 -10.07
CA GLU A 51 -3.25 2.22 -10.29
C GLU A 51 -1.95 2.70 -9.61
N ILE A 52 -1.23 1.77 -9.00
CA ILE A 52 0.15 2.02 -8.56
C ILE A 52 1.07 1.91 -9.76
N GLN A 53 1.60 3.03 -10.25
CA GLN A 53 2.36 3.04 -11.51
C GLN A 53 3.87 2.95 -11.32
N ASP A 54 4.39 3.52 -10.23
CA ASP A 54 5.83 3.66 -10.02
C ASP A 54 6.14 3.85 -8.53
N THR A 55 7.41 4.06 -8.21
CA THR A 55 7.91 4.45 -6.90
C THR A 55 8.76 5.71 -6.98
N VAL A 56 8.89 6.41 -5.87
CA VAL A 56 9.77 7.57 -5.71
C VAL A 56 10.40 7.55 -4.33
N ARG A 57 11.58 8.16 -4.19
CA ARG A 57 12.17 8.43 -2.88
C ARG A 57 11.87 9.86 -2.45
N ILE A 58 11.17 10.00 -1.33
CA ILE A 58 10.89 11.30 -0.69
C ILE A 58 11.53 11.25 0.69
N ASN A 59 12.43 12.19 0.97
CA ASN A 59 13.22 12.23 2.20
C ASN A 59 13.84 10.85 2.56
N LYS A 60 14.51 10.23 1.57
CA LYS A 60 15.14 8.89 1.64
C LYS A 60 14.20 7.70 1.84
N LYS A 61 12.90 7.90 2.08
CA LYS A 61 11.88 6.85 2.22
C LYS A 61 11.26 6.51 0.86
N LEU A 62 10.95 5.24 0.63
CA LEU A 62 10.27 4.77 -0.58
C LEU A 62 8.76 5.04 -0.47
N PHE A 63 8.19 5.66 -1.49
CA PHE A 63 6.76 5.86 -1.68
C PHE A 63 6.32 5.28 -3.03
N TYR A 64 5.06 4.88 -3.10
CA TYR A 64 4.41 4.36 -4.30
C TYR A 64 3.51 5.43 -4.90
N LYS A 65 3.60 5.62 -6.22
CA LYS A 65 2.81 6.59 -6.98
C LYS A 65 1.45 5.96 -7.32
N PHE A 66 0.40 6.44 -6.68
CA PHE A 66 -0.98 6.11 -7.01
C PHE A 66 -1.50 7.15 -7.98
N TYR A 67 -1.72 6.73 -9.22
CA TYR A 67 -2.40 7.53 -10.22
C TYR A 67 -3.88 7.17 -10.24
N SER A 68 -4.75 8.17 -10.19
CA SER A 68 -6.19 7.99 -10.32
C SER A 68 -6.70 8.78 -11.51
N LEU A 69 -7.53 8.14 -12.35
CA LEU A 69 -8.41 8.79 -13.31
C LEU A 69 -9.82 8.76 -12.74
N VAL A 70 -10.56 9.86 -12.86
CA VAL A 70 -11.94 10.00 -12.38
C VAL A 70 -12.76 10.67 -13.47
N GLY A 71 -13.82 10.03 -13.94
CA GLY A 71 -14.72 10.62 -14.95
C GLY A 71 -14.14 10.75 -16.36
N GLY A 72 -12.89 10.37 -16.58
CA GLY A 72 -12.20 10.43 -17.87
C GLY A 72 -11.49 11.76 -18.17
N ASP A 73 -11.67 12.77 -17.32
CA ASP A 73 -11.16 14.13 -17.51
C ASP A 73 -10.38 14.67 -16.31
N ALA A 74 -10.66 14.17 -15.10
CA ALA A 74 -9.91 14.49 -13.90
C ALA A 74 -8.90 13.40 -13.58
N SER A 75 -7.66 13.79 -13.28
CA SER A 75 -6.64 12.87 -12.76
C SER A 75 -6.01 13.42 -11.50
N SER A 76 -5.63 12.53 -10.59
CA SER A 76 -4.86 12.88 -9.40
C SER A 76 -3.69 11.91 -9.24
N THR A 77 -2.65 12.38 -8.55
CA THR A 77 -1.53 11.55 -8.14
C THR A 77 -1.26 11.79 -6.67
N VAL A 78 -1.24 10.70 -5.90
CA VAL A 78 -0.82 10.71 -4.50
C VAL A 78 0.34 9.75 -4.31
N TYR A 79 1.30 10.10 -3.45
CA TYR A 79 2.42 9.21 -3.13
C TYR A 79 2.24 8.68 -1.73
N LEU A 80 2.05 7.36 -1.62
CA LEU A 80 1.75 6.71 -0.35
C LEU A 80 2.83 5.70 0.02
N ARG A 81 3.03 5.50 1.33
CA ARG A 81 3.82 4.41 1.88
C ARG A 81 3.14 3.86 3.13
N ILE A 82 3.43 2.60 3.44
CA ILE A 82 3.24 2.08 4.79
C ILE A 82 4.55 2.33 5.56
N ASP A 83 4.46 2.98 6.72
CA ASP A 83 5.60 3.18 7.59
C ASP A 83 5.85 2.00 8.54
N GLU A 84 6.91 2.12 9.32
CA GLU A 84 7.38 1.10 10.27
C GLU A 84 6.37 0.84 11.40
N HIS A 85 5.41 1.74 11.61
CA HIS A 85 4.35 1.65 12.61
C HIS A 85 3.01 1.23 11.99
N HIS A 86 3.02 0.75 10.74
CA HIS A 86 1.81 0.38 9.99
C HIS A 86 0.85 1.55 9.74
N LYS A 87 1.36 2.76 9.64
CA LYS A 87 0.59 3.93 9.22
C LYS A 87 0.69 4.12 7.71
N LEU A 88 -0.42 4.50 7.10
CA LEU A 88 -0.45 4.97 5.72
C LEU A 88 -0.05 6.43 5.70
N ILE A 89 1.13 6.71 5.16
CA ILE A 89 1.69 8.05 5.07
C ILE A 89 1.66 8.51 3.63
N GLU A 90 1.10 9.69 3.42
CA GLU A 90 1.22 10.44 2.18
C GLU A 90 2.36 11.45 2.26
N GLY A 91 3.05 11.66 1.15
CA GLY A 91 4.04 12.73 1.00
C GLY A 91 4.14 13.15 -0.46
N TYR A 92 4.90 14.22 -0.73
CA TYR A 92 5.08 14.70 -2.10
C TYR A 92 6.54 15.09 -2.39
N PRO A 93 7.06 14.84 -3.61
CA PRO A 93 8.44 15.18 -3.96
C PRO A 93 8.76 16.68 -3.95
N ASP A 94 7.77 17.53 -4.24
CA ASP A 94 7.88 19.00 -4.25
C ASP A 94 7.85 19.60 -2.82
N SER A 95 7.33 18.86 -1.84
CA SER A 95 7.28 19.22 -0.43
C SER A 95 7.78 18.06 0.46
N PRO A 96 9.07 17.67 0.35
CA PRO A 96 9.57 16.40 0.88
C PRO A 96 9.59 16.29 2.40
N LEU A 97 9.40 17.41 3.11
CA LEU A 97 9.31 17.46 4.57
C LEU A 97 7.87 17.41 5.09
N LYS A 98 6.86 17.61 4.23
CA LYS A 98 5.46 17.55 4.61
C LYS A 98 4.91 16.15 4.38
N THR A 99 4.19 15.63 5.37
CA THR A 99 3.55 14.32 5.31
C THR A 99 2.18 14.34 5.95
N TYR A 100 1.27 13.52 5.44
CA TYR A 100 -0.09 13.40 5.95
C TYR A 100 -0.36 11.95 6.37
N THR A 101 -0.82 11.74 7.60
CA THR A 101 -1.23 10.41 8.06
C THR A 101 -2.64 10.12 7.55
N ARG A 102 -2.76 9.22 6.58
CA ARG A 102 -4.03 8.83 5.93
C ARG A 102 -4.71 7.65 6.62
N ALA A 103 -3.99 6.87 7.42
CA ALA A 103 -4.54 5.78 8.22
C ALA A 103 -3.52 5.32 9.27
N ASP A 104 -4.00 4.80 10.39
CA ASP A 104 -3.18 4.02 11.33
C ASP A 104 -3.78 2.62 11.44
N PHE A 105 -3.17 1.65 10.77
CA PHE A 105 -3.69 0.28 10.74
C PHE A 105 -3.39 -0.49 12.02
N SER A 106 -2.63 0.07 12.95
CA SER A 106 -2.37 -0.50 14.29
C SER A 106 -3.37 -0.02 15.34
N ALA A 107 -3.95 1.17 15.13
CA ALA A 107 -4.90 1.82 16.05
C ALA A 107 -6.14 0.96 16.38
N LYS A 108 -6.70 1.12 17.58
CA LYS A 108 -7.90 0.43 18.07
C LYS A 108 -9.14 1.28 17.83
N LYS A 109 -10.32 0.66 17.86
CA LYS A 109 -11.59 1.38 17.82
C LYS A 109 -11.63 2.42 18.95
N GLY A 110 -11.97 3.67 18.61
CA GLY A 110 -12.01 4.81 19.51
C GLY A 110 -10.71 5.62 19.56
N ASP A 111 -9.59 5.09 19.06
CA ASP A 111 -8.34 5.85 18.98
C ASP A 111 -8.50 7.03 18.01
N LYS A 112 -7.75 8.09 18.32
CA LYS A 112 -7.75 9.35 17.56
C LYS A 112 -6.33 9.76 17.18
N PHE A 113 -6.19 10.39 16.02
CA PHE A 113 -4.96 11.03 15.59
C PHE A 113 -5.27 12.21 14.66
N PHE A 114 -4.29 13.07 14.44
CA PHE A 114 -4.38 14.18 13.48
C PHE A 114 -3.63 13.84 12.20
N THR A 115 -4.15 14.29 11.06
CA THR A 115 -3.53 14.03 9.75
C THR A 115 -2.18 14.73 9.60
N THR A 116 -2.06 15.97 10.06
CA THR A 116 -0.83 16.78 10.01
C THR A 116 -0.34 17.15 11.41
N GLY A 117 -1.26 17.38 12.35
CA GLY A 117 -0.96 17.92 13.68
C GLY A 117 -0.68 19.42 13.69
N GLU A 118 -0.83 20.11 12.55
CA GLU A 118 -0.57 21.54 12.41
C GLU A 118 -1.73 22.42 12.90
N LYS A 119 -2.92 21.82 13.15
CA LYS A 119 -4.14 22.50 13.58
C LYS A 119 -4.58 23.62 12.64
N ASP A 120 -4.42 23.40 11.34
CA ASP A 120 -4.90 24.28 10.28
C ASP A 120 -6.16 23.69 9.62
N GLU A 121 -6.69 24.38 8.62
CA GLU A 121 -7.91 23.97 7.91
C GLU A 121 -7.79 22.61 7.18
N ASN A 122 -6.58 22.10 6.96
CA ASN A 122 -6.32 20.82 6.31
C ASN A 122 -6.14 19.67 7.31
N ASP A 123 -6.01 20.00 8.61
CA ASP A 123 -5.81 19.01 9.66
C ASP A 123 -7.14 18.41 10.12
N ASN A 124 -7.31 17.12 9.84
CA ASN A 124 -8.48 16.36 10.26
C ASN A 124 -8.18 15.61 11.57
N GLU A 125 -9.13 15.65 12.51
CA GLU A 125 -9.17 14.68 13.61
C GLU A 125 -9.74 13.38 13.04
N VAL A 126 -8.92 12.33 13.03
CA VAL A 126 -9.28 11.02 12.52
C VAL A 126 -9.60 10.10 13.69
N THR A 127 -10.79 9.51 13.68
CA THR A 127 -11.24 8.53 14.68
C THR A 127 -11.42 7.16 14.06
N VAL A 128 -10.91 6.11 14.71
CA VAL A 128 -11.20 4.72 14.30
C VAL A 128 -12.60 4.33 14.77
N VAL A 129 -13.57 4.29 13.85
CA VAL A 129 -14.99 4.02 14.20
C VAL A 129 -15.31 2.53 14.20
N GLN A 130 -14.58 1.73 13.42
CA GLN A 130 -14.74 0.28 13.37
C GLN A 130 -13.40 -0.38 13.06
N LYS A 131 -13.14 -1.52 13.70
CA LYS A 131 -11.99 -2.39 13.38
C LYS A 131 -12.33 -3.85 13.64
N SER A 132 -11.93 -4.70 12.72
CA SER A 132 -11.87 -6.15 12.84
C SER A 132 -10.57 -6.66 12.20
N ASP A 133 -10.38 -7.97 12.16
CA ASP A 133 -9.24 -8.58 11.48
C ASP A 133 -9.26 -8.32 9.96
N ARG A 134 -10.45 -8.13 9.38
CA ARG A 134 -10.66 -7.99 7.94
C ARG A 134 -10.80 -6.53 7.48
N GLU A 135 -11.36 -5.67 8.31
CA GLU A 135 -11.73 -4.32 7.90
C GLU A 135 -11.45 -3.28 8.99
N ILE A 136 -11.16 -2.06 8.56
CA ILE A 136 -11.01 -0.90 9.42
C ILE A 136 -11.64 0.31 8.76
N THR A 137 -12.39 1.09 9.54
CA THR A 137 -13.08 2.29 9.08
C THR A 137 -12.63 3.46 9.94
N PHE A 138 -12.25 4.54 9.28
CA PHE A 138 -11.84 5.80 9.87
C PHE A 138 -12.88 6.87 9.55
N SER A 139 -13.11 7.76 10.50
CA SER A 139 -13.90 8.99 10.34
C SER A 139 -12.96 10.18 10.36
N PHE A 140 -12.95 10.98 9.30
CA PHE A 140 -12.12 12.17 9.14
C PHE A 140 -12.99 13.41 9.38
N ASP A 141 -12.81 14.07 10.52
CA ASP A 141 -13.50 15.32 10.84
C ASP A 141 -12.55 16.51 10.64
N PRO A 142 -12.83 17.44 9.70
CA PRO A 142 -12.03 18.65 9.50
C PRO A 142 -12.37 19.70 10.56
N VAL A 143 -12.01 19.40 11.82
CA VAL A 143 -12.41 20.16 13.03
C VAL A 143 -11.99 21.64 13.04
N TYR A 144 -11.03 22.00 12.20
CA TYR A 144 -10.51 23.37 12.05
C TYR A 144 -10.97 24.06 10.76
N HIS A 145 -11.61 23.35 9.81
CA HIS A 145 -12.04 23.94 8.55
C HIS A 145 -13.30 24.79 8.73
N PRO A 146 -13.33 26.05 8.27
CA PRO A 146 -14.41 26.99 8.56
C PRO A 146 -15.80 26.52 8.09
N ASN A 147 -15.85 25.83 6.95
CA ASN A 147 -17.11 25.43 6.30
C ASN A 147 -17.41 23.93 6.36
N LEU A 148 -16.46 23.09 6.80
CA LEU A 148 -16.59 21.63 6.74
C LEU A 148 -16.58 20.99 8.13
N LYS A 149 -16.22 21.75 9.18
CA LYS A 149 -16.23 21.27 10.56
C LYS A 149 -17.56 20.62 10.92
N GLY A 150 -17.49 19.41 11.48
CA GLY A 150 -18.68 18.65 11.89
C GLY A 150 -19.34 17.85 10.75
N HIS A 151 -18.74 17.83 9.55
CA HIS A 151 -19.17 16.98 8.44
C HIS A 151 -18.11 15.92 8.13
N PRO A 152 -17.95 14.90 9.00
CA PRO A 152 -16.90 13.93 8.82
C PRO A 152 -17.15 13.01 7.62
N THR A 153 -16.06 12.58 6.99
CA THR A 153 -16.10 11.58 5.90
C THR A 153 -15.61 10.23 6.41
N LEU A 154 -16.18 9.13 5.89
CA LEU A 154 -15.76 7.78 6.26
C LEU A 154 -14.85 7.21 5.18
N VAL A 155 -13.72 6.64 5.59
CA VAL A 155 -12.83 5.89 4.70
C VAL A 155 -12.65 4.49 5.27
N LYS A 156 -12.96 3.48 4.46
CA LYS A 156 -12.90 2.07 4.83
C LYS A 156 -11.84 1.34 4.02
N TYR A 157 -11.10 0.47 4.69
CA TYR A 157 -10.11 -0.41 4.10
C TYR A 157 -10.43 -1.88 4.38
N ILE A 158 -10.16 -2.73 3.41
CA ILE A 158 -10.27 -4.19 3.49
C ILE A 158 -8.86 -4.77 3.42
N ARG A 159 -8.50 -5.58 4.41
CA ARG A 159 -7.21 -6.28 4.45
C ARG A 159 -7.00 -7.10 3.19
N GLY A 160 -5.83 -6.92 2.59
CA GLY A 160 -5.40 -7.55 1.34
C GLY A 160 -6.04 -6.98 0.08
N LYS A 161 -6.98 -6.03 0.19
CA LYS A 161 -7.69 -5.45 -0.95
C LYS A 161 -7.60 -3.93 -1.05
N GLY A 162 -7.19 -3.21 -0.02
CA GLY A 162 -7.12 -1.75 -0.08
C GLY A 162 -8.48 -1.10 0.19
N TRP A 163 -8.82 -0.09 -0.59
CA TRP A 163 -10.08 0.65 -0.46
C TRP A 163 -11.30 -0.24 -0.59
N ALA A 164 -12.31 0.05 0.23
CA ALA A 164 -13.54 -0.73 0.31
C ALA A 164 -14.67 -0.21 -0.61
N ASP A 165 -14.36 0.61 -1.60
CA ASP A 165 -15.35 1.08 -2.57
C ASP A 165 -15.79 -0.05 -3.53
N GLN A 166 -16.87 0.20 -4.26
CA GLN A 166 -17.46 -0.79 -5.18
C GLN A 166 -16.71 -0.89 -6.51
N TYR A 167 -15.53 -1.49 -6.51
CA TYR A 167 -14.75 -1.72 -7.72
C TYR A 167 -15.25 -2.90 -8.54
N GLN A 168 -15.40 -2.73 -9.86
CA GLN A 168 -15.70 -3.84 -10.79
C GLN A 168 -14.56 -4.87 -10.82
N LYS A 169 -13.32 -4.39 -10.67
CA LYS A 169 -12.12 -5.21 -10.70
C LYS A 169 -11.07 -4.65 -9.74
N ILE A 170 -10.51 -5.52 -8.91
CA ILE A 170 -9.33 -5.23 -8.10
C ILE A 170 -8.23 -6.20 -8.51
N LYS A 171 -7.02 -5.71 -8.78
CA LYS A 171 -5.83 -6.52 -9.04
C LYS A 171 -4.80 -6.24 -7.95
N ILE A 172 -4.45 -7.24 -7.15
CA ILE A 172 -3.45 -7.13 -6.07
C ILE A 172 -2.40 -8.21 -6.31
N ASP A 173 -1.14 -7.82 -6.48
CA ASP A 173 -0.02 -8.75 -6.69
C ASP A 173 -0.32 -9.80 -7.78
N GLY A 174 -0.86 -9.32 -8.91
CA GLY A 174 -1.27 -10.16 -10.04
C GLY A 174 -2.56 -10.96 -9.85
N VAL A 175 -3.08 -11.09 -8.62
CA VAL A 175 -4.37 -11.74 -8.33
C VAL A 175 -5.52 -10.80 -8.67
N VAL A 176 -6.49 -11.29 -9.44
CA VAL A 176 -7.65 -10.52 -9.88
C VAL A 176 -8.90 -10.93 -9.10
N TYR A 177 -9.57 -9.95 -8.50
CA TYR A 177 -10.90 -10.06 -7.90
C TYR A 177 -11.87 -9.29 -8.78
N GLN A 178 -12.92 -9.95 -9.25
CA GLN A 178 -14.00 -9.34 -10.02
C GLN A 178 -15.33 -9.78 -9.42
N GLU A 179 -16.32 -8.90 -9.41
CA GLU A 179 -17.69 -9.33 -9.18
C GLU A 179 -18.11 -10.17 -10.38
N SER A 180 -18.61 -11.39 -10.14
CA SER A 180 -19.17 -12.21 -11.22
C SER A 180 -20.32 -11.43 -11.83
N GLN A 181 -20.25 -11.19 -13.14
CA GLN A 181 -21.40 -10.75 -13.91
C GLN A 181 -22.34 -11.95 -14.07
N ASP A 182 -22.95 -12.38 -12.98
CA ASP A 182 -24.09 -13.28 -13.06
C ASP A 182 -25.26 -12.44 -13.58
N LYS A 183 -25.36 -12.42 -14.90
CA LYS A 183 -26.52 -11.97 -15.66
C LYS A 183 -27.68 -12.88 -15.26
N ASN A 184 -28.62 -12.36 -14.47
CA ASN A 184 -30.01 -12.83 -14.49
C ASN A 184 -30.78 -12.03 -15.53
#